data_AF-A0A0B6ZXV8-F1
#
_entry.id   AF-A0A0B6ZXV8-F1
#
_cell.length_a   1.000
_cell.length_b   1.000
_cell.length_c   1.000
_cell.angle_alpha   90.00
_cell.angle_beta   90.00
_cell.angle_gamma   90.00
#
_symmetry.space_group_name_H-M   'P 1'
#
loop_
_entity.id
_entity.type
_entity.pdbx_description
1 polymer ?
#
loop_
_entity_poly.entity_id
_entity_poly.type
_entity_poly.pdbx_seq_one_letter_code
_entity_poly.pdbx_strand_id
1 'polypeptide(L)'
;WQLMRAYTISVLSGLSANSKNAEKLILEWANTKLDKSARFSSFGDHNLSDGIILIKLIEKIRPASVDWKNVQQSTQTYEDKLANARYAIGIARKLGARVYALPEDIVEVKQKMVMTIFACLMARDYSQNGQNLTETHKA
;
A
#
# COMPACT_ATOMS: atom_id res chain seq x y z
N TRP A 1 -11.95 2.28 15.79
CA TRP A 1 -11.10 1.27 15.12
C TRP A 1 -11.89 0.08 14.55
N GLN A 2 -12.99 -0.37 15.17
CA GLN A 2 -13.82 -1.47 14.64
C GLN A 2 -14.50 -1.15 13.29
N LEU A 3 -14.93 0.09 13.06
CA LEU A 3 -15.52 0.51 11.78
C LEU A 3 -14.51 0.43 10.62
N MET A 4 -13.28 0.88 10.86
CA MET A 4 -12.16 0.78 9.91
C MET A 4 -11.80 -0.67 9.61
N ARG A 5 -11.83 -1.53 10.63
CA ARG A 5 -11.70 -2.97 10.47
C ARG A 5 -12.84 -3.53 9.62
N ALA A 6 -14.08 -3.12 9.84
CA ALA A 6 -15.22 -3.58 9.04
C ALA A 6 -15.17 -3.08 7.59
N TYR A 7 -14.74 -1.83 7.33
CA TYR A 7 -14.59 -1.29 5.98
C TYR A 7 -13.45 -1.97 5.23
N THR A 8 -12.28 -2.14 5.88
CA THR A 8 -11.17 -2.89 5.31
C THR A 8 -11.58 -4.34 5.10
N ILE A 9 -12.22 -4.99 6.08
CA ILE A 9 -12.75 -6.34 5.91
C ILE A 9 -13.80 -6.36 4.81
N SER A 10 -14.64 -5.36 4.60
CA SER A 10 -15.64 -5.36 3.51
C SER A 10 -14.99 -5.22 2.14
N VAL A 11 -14.02 -4.31 2.00
CA VAL A 11 -13.15 -4.19 0.81
C VAL A 11 -12.39 -5.50 0.57
N LEU A 12 -11.90 -6.15 1.65
CA LEU A 12 -11.19 -7.43 1.61
C LEU A 12 -12.11 -8.66 1.56
N SER A 13 -13.39 -8.57 1.90
CA SER A 13 -14.36 -9.69 1.88
C SER A 13 -14.88 -9.90 0.47
N GLY A 14 -14.83 -8.85 -0.36
CA GLY A 14 -14.83 -9.02 -1.81
C GLY A 14 -13.59 -9.75 -2.36
N LEU A 15 -12.52 -9.92 -1.54
CA LEU A 15 -11.26 -10.59 -1.90
C LEU A 15 -11.08 -11.97 -1.23
N SER A 16 -11.56 -12.20 0.00
CA SER A 16 -11.71 -13.53 0.65
C SER A 16 -12.21 -13.34 2.09
N ALA A 17 -13.13 -14.18 2.55
CA ALA A 17 -13.73 -14.14 3.90
C ALA A 17 -12.75 -14.44 5.07
N ASN A 18 -11.46 -14.69 4.81
CA ASN A 18 -10.45 -15.02 5.82
C ASN A 18 -9.30 -13.99 5.85
N SER A 19 -9.09 -13.35 7.01
CA SER A 19 -8.10 -12.27 7.17
C SER A 19 -6.65 -12.68 6.87
N LYS A 20 -6.28 -13.94 7.13
CA LYS A 20 -4.93 -14.48 6.80
C LYS A 20 -4.73 -14.63 5.29
N ASN A 21 -5.79 -14.93 4.54
CA ASN A 21 -5.71 -15.04 3.09
C ASN A 21 -5.61 -13.65 2.46
N ALA A 22 -6.37 -12.68 2.99
CA ALA A 22 -6.33 -11.31 2.50
C ALA A 22 -4.94 -10.67 2.61
N GLU A 23 -4.24 -10.84 3.75
CA GLU A 23 -2.87 -10.33 3.90
C GLU A 23 -1.93 -10.93 2.85
N LYS A 24 -2.01 -12.25 2.64
CA LYS A 24 -1.21 -12.95 1.64
C LYS A 24 -1.51 -12.48 0.21
N LEU A 25 -2.78 -12.27 -0.13
CA LEU A 25 -3.21 -11.77 -1.44
C LEU A 25 -2.67 -10.37 -1.72
N ILE A 26 -2.72 -9.46 -0.73
CA ILE A 26 -2.18 -8.10 -0.88
C ILE A 26 -0.66 -8.14 -1.03
N LEU A 27 0.03 -8.99 -0.26
CA LEU A 27 1.48 -9.20 -0.39
C LEU A 27 1.86 -9.71 -1.77
N GLU A 28 1.14 -10.69 -2.29
CA GLU A 28 1.39 -11.25 -3.61
C GLU A 28 1.13 -10.21 -4.71
N TRP A 29 0.03 -9.47 -4.62
CA TRP A 29 -0.27 -8.37 -5.55
C TRP A 29 0.83 -7.29 -5.52
N ALA A 30 1.26 -6.85 -4.34
CA ALA A 30 2.31 -5.85 -4.20
C ALA A 30 3.65 -6.35 -4.78
N ASN A 31 4.04 -7.59 -4.46
CA ASN A 31 5.28 -8.22 -4.95
C ASN A 31 5.26 -8.56 -6.45
N THR A 32 4.08 -8.59 -7.07
CA THR A 32 3.89 -8.74 -8.52
C THR A 32 4.11 -7.42 -9.25
N LYS A 33 3.70 -6.30 -8.64
CA LYS A 33 3.87 -4.94 -9.20
C LYS A 33 5.26 -4.36 -8.93
N LEU A 34 5.88 -4.74 -7.82
CA LEU A 34 7.21 -4.28 -7.42
C LEU A 34 8.31 -5.12 -8.06
N ASP A 35 9.45 -4.47 -8.33
CA ASP A 35 10.66 -5.13 -8.82
C ASP A 35 11.31 -6.00 -7.72
N LYS A 36 12.15 -6.98 -8.11
CA LYS A 36 12.78 -7.94 -7.19
C LYS A 36 13.53 -7.26 -6.02
N SER A 37 14.07 -6.06 -6.23
CA SER A 37 14.82 -5.30 -5.22
C SER A 37 13.95 -4.60 -4.17
N ALA A 38 12.62 -4.55 -4.35
CA ALA A 38 11.69 -3.88 -3.45
C ALA A 38 10.64 -4.84 -2.86
N ARG A 39 10.87 -6.15 -2.98
CA ARG A 39 9.99 -7.18 -2.44
C ARG A 39 10.12 -7.27 -0.93
N PHE A 40 8.99 -7.50 -0.27
CA PHE A 40 8.91 -7.67 1.17
C PHE A 40 8.02 -8.87 1.52
N SER A 41 8.31 -9.50 2.66
CA SER A 41 7.64 -10.72 3.12
C SER A 41 6.52 -10.45 4.13
N SER A 42 6.53 -9.27 4.76
CA SER A 42 5.55 -8.89 5.78
C SER A 42 5.33 -7.37 5.81
N PHE A 43 4.10 -6.94 6.13
CA PHE A 43 3.79 -5.52 6.35
C PHE A 43 4.39 -4.95 7.65
N GLY A 44 5.06 -5.80 8.45
CA GLY A 44 5.84 -5.41 9.63
C GLY A 44 7.33 -5.20 9.37
N ASP A 45 7.79 -5.29 8.12
CA ASP A 45 9.20 -5.13 7.78
C ASP A 45 9.66 -3.67 7.94
N HIS A 46 10.79 -3.46 8.61
CA HIS A 46 11.35 -2.13 8.84
C HIS A 46 11.75 -1.43 7.53
N ASN A 47 11.97 -2.18 6.44
CA ASN A 47 12.20 -1.61 5.11
C ASN A 47 11.01 -0.79 4.59
N LEU A 48 9.80 -1.02 5.12
CA LEU A 48 8.61 -0.23 4.79
C LEU A 48 8.58 1.13 5.49
N SER A 49 9.37 1.31 6.57
CA SER A 49 9.42 2.56 7.34
C SER A 49 9.91 3.76 6.53
N ASP A 50 10.70 3.50 5.48
CA ASP A 50 11.30 4.54 4.65
C ASP A 50 10.30 5.20 3.69
N GLY A 51 9.10 4.60 3.53
CA GLY A 51 8.06 5.10 2.62
C GLY A 51 8.37 4.95 1.12
N ILE A 52 9.63 4.71 0.76
CA ILE A 52 10.09 4.58 -0.63
C ILE A 52 9.41 3.41 -1.35
N ILE A 53 9.26 2.26 -0.69
CA ILE A 53 8.59 1.09 -1.28
C ILE A 53 7.14 1.42 -1.66
N LEU A 54 6.44 2.16 -0.80
CA LEU A 54 5.07 2.60 -1.05
C LEU A 54 5.00 3.56 -2.25
N ILE A 55 5.95 4.50 -2.33
CA ILE A 55 6.05 5.43 -3.46
C ILE A 55 6.32 4.69 -4.77
N LYS A 56 7.26 3.72 -4.78
CA LYS A 56 7.53 2.86 -5.95
C LYS A 56 6.28 2.11 -6.40
N LEU A 57 5.53 1.55 -5.45
CA LEU A 57 4.28 0.85 -5.77
C LEU A 57 3.27 1.80 -6.44
N ILE A 58 3.11 3.01 -5.91
CA ILE A 58 2.17 3.99 -6.46
C ILE A 58 2.58 4.43 -7.87
N GLU A 59 3.87 4.61 -8.13
CA GLU A 59 4.38 4.87 -9.48
C GLU A 59 4.05 3.73 -10.46
N LYS A 60 4.15 2.46 -10.02
CA LYS A 60 3.81 1.30 -10.86
C LYS A 60 2.31 1.22 -11.16
N ILE A 61 1.44 1.65 -10.23
CA ILE A 61 0.00 1.73 -10.46
C ILE A 61 -0.33 2.85 -11.44
N ARG A 62 0.30 4.01 -11.29
CA ARG A 62 0.08 5.16 -12.16
C ARG A 62 1.41 5.82 -12.54
N PRO A 63 1.96 5.50 -13.72
CA PRO A 63 3.22 6.09 -14.17
C PRO A 63 3.10 7.62 -14.24
N ALA A 64 4.20 8.32 -13.95
CA ALA A 64 4.28 9.79 -13.86
C ALA A 64 3.49 10.45 -12.72
N SER A 65 3.04 9.70 -11.70
CA SER A 65 2.39 10.27 -10.51
C SER A 65 3.37 10.71 -9.41
N VAL A 66 4.61 10.28 -9.51
CA VAL A 66 5.66 10.48 -8.51
C VAL A 66 6.71 11.42 -9.07
N ASP A 67 7.03 12.45 -8.30
CA ASP A 67 8.18 13.31 -8.54
C ASP A 67 9.32 12.88 -7.62
N TRP A 68 10.24 12.09 -8.18
CA TRP A 68 11.41 11.58 -7.47
C TRP A 68 12.35 12.68 -6.95
N LYS A 69 12.23 13.92 -7.43
CA LYS A 69 12.99 15.06 -6.89
C LYS A 69 12.59 15.41 -5.47
N ASN A 70 11.34 15.12 -5.08
CA ASN A 70 10.81 15.38 -3.74
C ASN A 70 10.94 14.17 -2.81
N VAL A 71 11.48 13.05 -3.29
CA VAL A 71 11.63 11.82 -2.51
C VAL A 71 13.05 11.75 -1.98
N GLN A 72 13.18 11.71 -0.66
CA GLN A 72 14.48 11.58 -0.03
C GLN A 72 14.95 10.13 -0.12
N GLN A 73 15.83 9.82 -1.07
CA GLN A 73 16.35 8.46 -1.27
C GLN A 73 17.32 8.03 -0.18
N SER A 74 17.98 8.99 0.49
CA SER A 74 18.85 8.76 1.64
C SER A 74 18.09 8.96 2.94
N THR A 75 17.11 8.10 3.21
CA THR A 75 16.37 8.09 4.49
C THR A 75 17.29 7.63 5.63
N GLN A 76 17.96 8.57 6.28
CA GLN A 76 18.78 8.31 7.46
C GLN A 76 18.12 8.81 8.74
N THR A 77 17.33 9.88 8.65
CA THR A 77 16.66 10.47 9.82
C THR A 77 15.17 10.12 9.87
N TYR A 78 14.59 10.18 11.07
CA TYR A 78 13.16 10.03 11.27
C TYR A 78 12.35 11.06 10.47
N GLU A 79 12.87 12.30 10.36
CA GLU A 79 12.23 13.38 9.63
C GLU A 79 12.17 13.10 8.12
N ASP A 80 13.24 12.53 7.54
CA ASP A 80 13.27 12.10 6.14
C ASP A 80 12.21 11.01 5.87
N LYS A 81 12.11 10.02 6.76
CA LYS A 81 11.11 8.94 6.65
C LYS A 81 9.70 9.51 6.73
N LEU A 82 9.47 10.45 7.63
CA LEU A 82 8.19 11.11 7.81
C LEU A 82 7.80 11.96 6.61
N ALA A 83 8.77 12.68 6.01
CA ALA A 83 8.57 13.45 4.79
C ALA A 83 8.16 12.54 3.62
N ASN A 84 8.87 11.41 3.42
CA ASN A 84 8.53 10.41 2.42
C ASN A 84 7.14 9.79 2.67
N ALA A 85 6.81 9.45 3.91
CA ALA A 85 5.50 8.91 4.29
C ALA A 85 4.36 9.90 4.02
N ARG A 86 4.55 11.19 4.36
CA ARG A 86 3.60 12.28 4.04
C ARG A 86 3.39 12.39 2.54
N TYR A 87 4.49 12.39 1.77
CA TYR A 87 4.44 12.44 0.33
C TYR A 87 3.67 11.23 -0.24
N ALA A 88 3.97 10.02 0.22
CA ALA A 88 3.32 8.78 -0.20
C ALA A 88 1.80 8.79 0.05
N ILE A 89 1.36 9.27 1.21
CA ILE A 89 -0.07 9.42 1.53
C ILE A 89 -0.72 10.48 0.61
N GLY A 90 -0.03 11.58 0.35
CA GLY A 90 -0.50 12.64 -0.55
C GLY A 90 -0.78 12.11 -1.96
N ILE A 91 0.17 11.39 -2.55
CA ILE A 91 0.00 10.79 -3.88
C ILE A 91 -1.05 9.68 -3.88
N ALA A 92 -1.14 8.86 -2.83
CA ALA A 92 -2.16 7.82 -2.71
C ALA A 92 -3.58 8.41 -2.70
N ARG A 93 -3.79 9.49 -1.94
CA ARG A 93 -5.07 10.22 -1.89
C ARG A 93 -5.37 10.90 -3.23
N LYS A 94 -4.36 11.45 -3.91
CA LYS A 94 -4.51 12.02 -5.25
C LYS A 94 -4.91 10.98 -6.29
N LEU A 95 -4.49 9.72 -6.12
CA LEU A 95 -4.99 8.60 -6.92
C LEU A 95 -6.46 8.24 -6.64
N GLY A 96 -7.05 8.74 -5.55
CA GLY A 96 -8.39 8.39 -5.09
C GLY A 96 -8.44 7.21 -4.12
N ALA A 97 -7.30 6.77 -3.58
CA ALA A 97 -7.29 5.78 -2.51
C ALA A 97 -7.73 6.43 -1.19
N ARG A 98 -8.70 5.80 -0.51
CA ARG A 98 -9.20 6.26 0.80
C ARG A 98 -8.25 5.83 1.91
N VAL A 99 -7.11 6.53 2.00
CA VAL A 99 -6.08 6.28 3.01
C VAL A 99 -6.36 7.06 4.29
N TYR A 100 -6.57 6.32 5.37
CA TYR A 100 -6.80 6.85 6.72
C TYR A 100 -5.58 6.72 7.64
N ALA A 101 -4.51 6.06 7.18
CA ALA A 101 -3.28 5.97 7.94
C ALA A 101 -2.58 7.32 8.06
N LEU A 102 -1.92 7.51 9.19
CA LEU A 102 -1.06 8.67 9.42
C LEU A 102 0.35 8.38 8.90
N PRO A 103 1.11 9.40 8.49
CA PRO A 103 2.52 9.24 8.12
C PRO A 103 3.34 8.55 9.20
N GLU A 104 3.07 8.87 10.47
CA GLU A 104 3.72 8.29 11.65
C GLU A 104 3.47 6.78 11.73
N ASP A 105 2.30 6.29 11.30
CA ASP A 105 1.99 4.85 11.30
C ASP A 105 2.84 4.06 10.29
N ILE A 106 3.33 4.72 9.23
CA ILE A 106 4.23 4.12 8.24
C ILE A 106 5.64 4.06 8.83
N VAL A 107 6.12 5.15 9.41
CA VAL A 107 7.47 5.25 10.00
C VAL A 107 7.62 4.29 11.19
N GLU A 108 6.58 4.15 12.02
CA GLU A 108 6.53 3.19 13.13
C GLU A 108 6.21 1.76 12.68
N VAL A 109 5.94 1.54 11.38
CA VAL A 109 5.62 0.23 10.79
C VAL A 109 4.47 -0.46 11.52
N LYS A 110 3.37 0.26 11.75
CA LYS A 110 2.16 -0.34 12.30
C LYS A 110 1.52 -1.25 11.25
N GLN A 111 1.86 -2.53 11.30
CA GLN A 111 1.46 -3.57 10.32
C GLN A 111 -0.01 -3.44 9.85
N LYS A 112 -0.95 -3.25 10.78
CA LYS A 112 -2.40 -3.10 10.47
C LYS A 112 -2.72 -1.83 9.65
N MET A 113 -2.04 -0.72 9.96
CA MET A 113 -2.22 0.55 9.25
C MET A 113 -1.52 0.52 7.89
N VAL A 114 -0.32 -0.06 7.83
CA VAL A 114 0.41 -0.25 6.57
C VAL A 114 -0.40 -1.13 5.62
N MET A 115 -0.86 -2.30 6.07
CA MET A 115 -1.68 -3.22 5.27
C MET A 115 -2.94 -2.54 4.70
N THR A 116 -3.60 -1.68 5.47
CA THR A 116 -4.80 -0.97 4.99
C THR A 116 -4.50 0.00 3.85
N ILE A 117 -3.33 0.62 3.82
CA ILE A 117 -2.90 1.46 2.69
C ILE A 117 -2.76 0.62 1.42
N PHE A 118 -2.05 -0.51 1.49
CA PHE A 118 -1.86 -1.41 0.35
C PHE A 118 -3.19 -1.97 -0.15
N ALA A 119 -4.11 -2.36 0.75
CA ALA A 119 -5.45 -2.80 0.39
C ALA A 119 -6.24 -1.71 -0.34
N CYS A 120 -6.14 -0.45 0.11
CA CYS A 120 -6.82 0.67 -0.53
C CYS A 120 -6.25 0.99 -1.92
N LEU A 121 -4.92 0.87 -2.08
CA LEU A 121 -4.25 1.01 -3.38
C LEU A 121 -4.63 -0.13 -4.33
N MET A 122 -4.67 -1.36 -3.83
CA MET A 122 -5.12 -2.54 -4.58
C MET A 122 -6.56 -2.35 -5.07
N ALA A 123 -7.49 -2.02 -4.18
CA ALA A 123 -8.89 -1.76 -4.54
C ALA A 123 -9.01 -0.66 -5.63
N ARG A 124 -8.15 0.35 -5.58
CA ARG A 124 -8.10 1.40 -6.60
C ARG A 124 -7.54 0.92 -7.94
N ASP A 125 -6.50 0.09 -7.94
CA ASP A 125 -5.91 -0.54 -9.13
C ASP A 125 -6.96 -1.40 -9.86
N TYR A 126 -7.68 -2.27 -9.13
CA TYR A 126 -8.77 -3.08 -9.70
C TYR A 126 -9.90 -2.22 -10.26
N SER A 127 -10.30 -1.17 -9.55
CA SER A 127 -11.33 -0.23 -10.01
C SER A 127 -10.92 0.57 -11.25
N GLN A 128 -9.62 0.79 -11.50
CA GLN A 128 -9.12 1.46 -12.70
C GLN A 128 -8.92 0.52 -13.89
N ASN A 129 -8.54 -0.74 -13.64
CA ASN A 129 -8.30 -1.72 -14.70
C ASN A 129 -9.55 -2.45 -15.19
N GLY A 130 -10.73 -2.19 -14.62
CA GLY A 130 -11.98 -2.82 -15.06
C GLY A 130 -12.03 -4.34 -14.89
N GLN A 131 -11.05 -4.95 -14.21
CA GLN A 131 -11.08 -6.36 -13.87
C GLN A 131 -12.00 -6.54 -12.67
N ASN A 132 -13.13 -7.19 -12.90
CA ASN A 132 -13.98 -7.68 -11.82
C ASN A 132 -13.15 -8.67 -10.99
N LEU A 133 -13.13 -8.47 -9.67
CA LEU A 133 -12.41 -9.26 -8.65
C LEU A 133 -12.74 -10.77 -8.66
N THR A 134 -13.63 -11.22 -9.54
CA THR A 134 -14.13 -12.58 -9.65
C THR A 134 -13.41 -13.46 -10.68
N GLU A 135 -12.55 -12.90 -11.55
CA GLU A 135 -12.02 -13.65 -12.70
C GLU A 135 -10.63 -14.28 -12.49
N THR A 136 -9.86 -13.87 -11.47
CA THR A 136 -8.50 -14.39 -11.24
C THR A 136 -8.42 -15.69 -10.42
N HIS A 137 -9.55 -16.24 -9.95
CA HIS A 137 -9.57 -17.48 -9.15
C HIS A 137 -10.33 -18.66 -9.81
N LYS A 138 -10.49 -18.62 -11.15
CA LYS A 138 -11.17 -19.69 -11.90
C LYS A 138 -10.30 -20.42 -12.95
N ALA A 139 -8.98 -20.30 -12.86
CA ALA A 139 -8.05 -21.11 -13.65
C ALA A 139 -7.29 -22.10 -12.77
#